data_AF-A0A250B6F9-F1
#
_entry.id   AF-A0A250B6F9-F1
#
_cell.length_a   1.000
_cell.length_b   1.000
_cell.length_c   1.000
_cell.angle_alpha   90.00
_cell.angle_beta   90.00
_cell.angle_gamma   90.00
#
_symmetry.space_group_name_H-M   'P 1'
#
loop_
_entity.id
_entity.type
_entity.pdbx_description
1 polymer ?
#
loop_
_entity_poly.entity_id
_entity_poly.type
_entity_poly.pdbx_seq_one_letter_code
_entity_poly.pdbx_strand_id
1 'polypeptide(L)'
;MRVERSAVIGSVLLLIMPLLALLHSIATLRSGNRNSSAYFLIAVCYFFLFLKIPPLSDLYRHYSVYESINSATHLSDIMLGKVDLILHANIYLFKTLGVPFYIIPALYAALGVYAYLNALNIVLLGSGKVFSPRQFVLLHLAVLFLINPFIIAMGLRFGFSIAIMTLAMVMLCERKHLHLAVFLLLFAMLTHFSSMLLLGVFLCSRFFLLNRLLTVVFSALAFLNAKYALPFILSHITISGIDSYSSVYTSGLYASEYLTSGNANGMINFLIVLFPALFLGVYLLAYPMRNQPGDIRNYAAWLVVFIFLSSSSLQAASRYASAASIFLLFYYISYPASFIRGRFNYFFLFLMLMATGYNLIENIYVPRRPILLGQMWESLYNTPLLNVFYGEEQYERYLNHINRESGEWIGHEMDGA
;
A
#
# COMPACT_ATOMS: atom_id res chain seq x y z
N MET A 1 -30.50 -3.42 10.59
CA MET A 1 -29.50 -3.94 9.64
C MET A 1 -29.95 -5.33 9.20
N ARG A 2 -30.21 -5.57 7.90
CA ARG A 2 -30.36 -6.94 7.39
C ARG A 2 -28.95 -7.48 7.15
N VAL A 3 -28.52 -8.45 7.94
CA VAL A 3 -27.23 -9.12 7.72
C VAL A 3 -27.35 -9.98 6.47
N GLU A 4 -26.49 -9.73 5.49
CA GLU A 4 -26.49 -10.51 4.24
C GLU A 4 -26.11 -11.96 4.52
N ARG A 5 -26.84 -12.93 3.94
CA ARG A 5 -26.57 -14.36 4.14
C ARG A 5 -25.13 -14.73 3.77
N SER A 6 -24.57 -14.10 2.72
CA SER A 6 -23.17 -14.28 2.31
C SER A 6 -22.19 -13.83 3.41
N ALA A 7 -22.48 -12.73 4.11
CA ALA A 7 -21.64 -12.27 5.20
C ALA A 7 -21.64 -13.29 6.36
N VAL A 8 -22.81 -13.85 6.70
CA VAL A 8 -22.91 -14.89 7.74
C VAL A 8 -22.11 -16.14 7.36
N ILE A 9 -22.27 -16.64 6.14
CA ILE A 9 -21.53 -17.81 5.64
C ILE A 9 -20.03 -17.52 5.67
N GLY A 10 -19.61 -16.35 5.19
CA GLY A 10 -18.21 -15.93 5.21
C GLY A 10 -17.63 -15.84 6.63
N SER A 11 -18.39 -15.33 7.60
CA SER A 11 -17.98 -15.31 9.01
C SER A 11 -17.85 -16.71 9.60
N VAL A 12 -18.77 -17.62 9.29
CA VAL A 12 -18.66 -19.03 9.74
C VAL A 12 -17.44 -19.69 9.12
N LEU A 13 -17.22 -19.52 7.82
CA LEU A 13 -16.03 -20.02 7.13
C LEU A 13 -14.75 -19.43 7.71
N LEU A 14 -14.75 -18.17 8.14
CA LEU A 14 -13.58 -17.53 8.75
C LEU A 14 -13.20 -18.21 10.05
N LEU A 15 -14.18 -18.58 10.87
CA LEU A 15 -13.95 -19.32 12.11
C LEU A 15 -13.44 -20.74 11.88
N ILE A 16 -13.66 -21.32 10.70
CA ILE A 16 -13.16 -22.66 10.35
C ILE A 16 -11.77 -22.54 9.71
N MET A 17 -11.67 -21.75 8.64
CA MET A 17 -10.50 -21.68 7.76
C MET A 17 -10.48 -20.33 7.00
N PRO A 18 -9.57 -19.40 7.35
CA PRO A 18 -9.53 -18.06 6.75
C PRO A 18 -9.41 -18.05 5.23
N LEU A 19 -8.70 -19.02 4.64
CA LEU A 19 -8.61 -19.15 3.19
C LEU A 19 -9.97 -19.43 2.53
N LEU A 20 -10.83 -20.26 3.14
CA LEU A 20 -12.19 -20.47 2.60
C LEU A 20 -13.03 -19.21 2.69
N ALA A 21 -12.91 -18.46 3.79
CA ALA A 21 -13.60 -17.19 3.96
C ALA A 21 -13.15 -16.16 2.92
N LEU A 22 -11.84 -16.10 2.64
CA LEU A 22 -11.27 -15.23 1.62
C LEU A 22 -11.82 -15.57 0.23
N LEU A 23 -11.74 -16.85 -0.16
CA LEU A 23 -12.26 -17.34 -1.45
C LEU A 23 -13.76 -17.10 -1.59
N HIS A 24 -14.54 -17.38 -0.54
CA HIS A 24 -15.98 -17.13 -0.51
C HIS A 24 -16.30 -15.63 -0.62
N SER A 25 -15.58 -14.78 0.10
CA SER A 25 -15.80 -13.33 0.08
C SER A 25 -15.50 -12.73 -1.30
N ILE A 26 -14.48 -13.23 -1.99
CA ILE A 26 -14.17 -12.86 -3.38
C ILE A 26 -15.25 -13.39 -4.34
N ALA A 27 -15.69 -14.63 -4.18
CA ALA A 27 -16.70 -15.25 -5.04
C ALA A 27 -18.09 -14.61 -4.91
N THR A 28 -18.40 -14.01 -3.76
CA THR A 28 -19.69 -13.36 -3.50
C THR A 28 -19.76 -11.89 -3.90
N LEU A 29 -18.68 -11.34 -4.45
CA LEU A 29 -18.63 -9.97 -4.97
C LEU A 29 -19.64 -9.77 -6.11
N ARG A 30 -20.44 -8.71 -6.01
CA ARG A 30 -21.49 -8.38 -6.99
C ARG A 30 -21.26 -7.00 -7.61
N SER A 31 -21.32 -6.97 -8.94
CA SER A 31 -21.33 -5.74 -9.74
C SER A 31 -22.54 -4.87 -9.37
N GLY A 32 -22.35 -3.55 -9.30
CA GLY A 32 -23.42 -2.58 -9.04
C GLY A 32 -23.87 -2.46 -7.57
N ASN A 33 -23.36 -3.28 -6.65
CA ASN A 33 -23.68 -3.23 -5.22
C ASN A 33 -22.51 -2.69 -4.39
N ARG A 34 -22.81 -2.19 -3.19
CA ARG A 34 -21.79 -1.89 -2.17
C ARG A 34 -21.36 -3.21 -1.50
N ASN A 35 -20.17 -3.70 -1.81
CA ASN A 35 -19.63 -4.98 -1.28
C ASN A 35 -18.92 -4.81 0.08
N SER A 36 -19.34 -3.86 0.91
CA SER A 36 -18.63 -3.49 2.15
C SER A 36 -18.48 -4.65 3.14
N SER A 37 -19.48 -5.53 3.22
CA SER A 37 -19.45 -6.75 4.04
C SER A 37 -18.34 -7.72 3.59
N ALA A 38 -18.25 -7.99 2.29
CA ALA A 38 -17.20 -8.83 1.71
C ALA A 38 -15.82 -8.20 1.86
N TYR A 39 -15.68 -6.88 1.67
CA TYR A 39 -14.40 -6.19 1.87
C TYR A 39 -13.93 -6.24 3.32
N PHE A 40 -14.85 -6.11 4.27
CA PHE A 40 -14.55 -6.27 5.69
C PHE A 40 -14.06 -7.69 5.98
N LEU A 41 -14.74 -8.72 5.48
CA LEU A 41 -14.30 -10.11 5.65
C LEU A 41 -12.92 -10.38 5.02
N ILE A 42 -12.66 -9.85 3.83
CA ILE A 42 -11.33 -9.94 3.19
C ILE A 42 -10.28 -9.28 4.10
N ALA A 43 -10.54 -8.06 4.58
CA ALA A 43 -9.63 -7.35 5.49
C ALA A 43 -9.36 -8.14 6.77
N VAL A 44 -10.37 -8.77 7.36
CA VAL A 44 -10.21 -9.62 8.56
C VAL A 44 -9.40 -10.89 8.25
N CYS A 45 -9.50 -11.47 7.05
CA CYS A 45 -8.61 -12.56 6.65
C CYS A 45 -7.14 -12.11 6.64
N TYR A 46 -6.87 -10.90 6.11
CA TYR A 46 -5.53 -10.30 6.16
C TYR A 46 -5.09 -9.99 7.60
N PHE A 47 -5.98 -9.55 8.48
CA PHE A 47 -5.67 -9.37 9.90
C PHE A 47 -5.09 -10.66 10.51
N PHE A 48 -5.76 -11.80 10.34
CA PHE A 48 -5.28 -13.06 10.91
C PHE A 48 -4.01 -13.59 10.25
N LEU A 49 -3.85 -13.36 8.93
CA LEU A 49 -2.60 -13.68 8.24
C LEU A 49 -1.41 -12.92 8.83
N PHE A 50 -1.60 -11.63 9.12
CA PHE A 50 -0.55 -10.74 9.62
C PHE A 50 -0.40 -10.73 11.14
N LEU A 51 -1.28 -11.39 11.89
CA LEU A 51 -1.18 -11.51 13.34
C LEU A 51 0.11 -12.21 13.80
N LYS A 52 0.59 -13.16 13.00
CA LYS A 52 1.83 -13.92 13.25
C LYS A 52 3.09 -13.25 12.66
N ILE A 53 3.01 -12.01 12.17
CA ILE A 53 4.18 -11.38 11.55
C ILE A 53 5.28 -11.15 12.60
N PRO A 54 6.51 -11.67 12.40
CA PRO A 54 7.61 -11.44 13.33
C PRO A 54 8.12 -10.00 13.22
N PRO A 55 8.60 -9.39 14.31
CA PRO A 55 9.12 -8.02 14.33
C PRO A 55 10.50 -7.94 13.68
N LEU A 56 10.57 -8.03 12.34
CA LEU A 56 11.82 -7.91 11.58
C LEU A 56 12.04 -6.49 11.02
N SER A 57 13.31 -6.12 10.87
CA SER A 57 13.75 -4.87 10.22
C SER A 57 13.09 -3.61 10.82
N ASP A 58 12.38 -2.79 10.04
CA ASP A 58 11.73 -1.57 10.55
C ASP A 58 10.67 -1.87 11.61
N LEU A 59 10.02 -3.05 11.55
CA LEU A 59 9.02 -3.45 12.54
C LEU A 59 9.64 -3.70 13.91
N TYR A 60 10.88 -4.21 13.97
CA TYR A 60 11.64 -4.36 15.21
C TYR A 60 11.88 -3.00 15.88
N ARG A 61 12.22 -1.98 15.10
CA ARG A 61 12.46 -0.62 15.63
C ARG A 61 11.20 -0.07 16.31
N HIS A 62 10.04 -0.28 15.71
CA HIS A 62 8.75 0.14 16.29
C HIS A 62 8.38 -0.70 17.51
N TYR A 63 8.71 -1.99 17.52
CA TYR A 63 8.57 -2.85 18.69
C TYR A 63 9.41 -2.37 19.87
N SER A 64 10.67 -2.00 19.63
CA SER A 64 11.56 -1.45 20.67
C SER A 64 11.04 -0.14 21.27
N VAL A 65 10.33 0.68 20.48
CA VAL A 65 9.63 1.86 20.99
C VAL A 65 8.42 1.46 21.83
N TYR A 66 7.64 0.46 21.39
CA TYR A 66 6.52 -0.06 22.17
C TYR A 66 6.96 -0.59 23.55
N GLU A 67 8.09 -1.31 23.60
CA GLU A 67 8.64 -1.88 24.82
C GLU A 67 9.25 -0.84 25.78
N SER A 68 9.77 0.27 25.27
CA SER A 68 10.36 1.31 26.12
C SER A 68 9.31 2.16 26.87
N ILE A 69 8.05 2.10 26.46
CA ILE A 69 6.94 2.85 27.07
C ILE A 69 6.56 2.23 28.41
N ASN A 70 6.64 3.03 29.46
CA ASN A 70 6.30 2.66 30.83
C ASN A 70 5.37 3.70 31.47
N SER A 71 5.04 3.51 32.76
CA SER A 71 4.11 4.38 33.49
C SER A 71 4.54 5.83 33.63
N ALA A 72 5.83 6.14 33.44
CA ALA A 72 6.37 7.50 33.47
C ALA A 72 6.45 8.15 32.08
N THR A 73 6.19 7.42 31.00
CA THR A 73 6.23 7.95 29.63
C THR A 73 4.94 8.70 29.33
N HIS A 74 5.03 9.94 28.87
CA HIS A 74 3.89 10.71 28.38
C HIS A 74 3.83 10.69 26.85
N LEU A 75 2.63 10.91 26.30
CA LEU A 75 2.42 10.97 24.85
C LEU A 75 3.32 12.02 24.16
N SER A 76 3.57 13.15 24.83
CA SER A 76 4.48 14.20 24.34
C SER A 76 5.90 13.67 24.09
N ASP A 77 6.39 12.79 24.96
CA ASP A 77 7.78 12.33 24.95
C ASP A 77 8.06 11.45 23.73
N ILE A 78 7.03 10.76 23.26
CA ILE A 78 7.09 9.84 22.12
C ILE A 78 6.84 10.60 20.80
N MET A 79 6.06 11.69 20.84
CA MET A 79 5.72 12.47 19.64
C MET A 79 6.72 13.58 19.32
N LEU A 80 7.42 14.13 20.31
CA LEU A 80 8.27 15.30 20.12
C LEU A 80 9.43 15.01 19.15
N GLY A 81 9.56 15.83 18.11
CA GLY A 81 10.58 15.67 17.08
C GLY A 81 10.39 14.47 16.14
N LYS A 82 9.22 13.81 16.16
CA LYS A 82 8.89 12.72 15.23
C LYS A 82 8.03 13.23 14.07
N VAL A 83 8.32 12.73 12.87
CA VAL A 83 7.55 13.02 11.65
C VAL A 83 6.26 12.19 11.58
N ASP A 84 6.30 10.94 12.03
CA ASP A 84 5.22 9.95 11.89
C ASP A 84 4.30 9.95 13.13
N LEU A 85 3.61 11.06 13.37
CA LEU A 85 2.86 11.34 14.60
C LEU A 85 1.78 10.30 14.92
N ILE A 86 1.00 9.87 13.93
CA ILE A 86 -0.10 8.91 14.15
C ILE A 86 0.43 7.55 14.57
N LEU A 87 1.55 7.10 14.00
CA LEU A 87 2.15 5.81 14.37
C LEU A 87 2.55 5.80 15.85
N HIS A 88 3.26 6.84 16.28
CA HIS A 88 3.74 6.96 17.66
C HIS A 88 2.57 7.11 18.65
N ALA A 89 1.54 7.87 18.29
CA ALA A 89 0.33 7.97 19.10
C ALA A 89 -0.41 6.63 19.23
N ASN A 90 -0.51 5.85 18.15
CA ASN A 90 -1.13 4.52 18.19
C ASN A 90 -0.30 3.53 19.02
N ILE A 91 1.02 3.52 18.89
CA ILE A 91 1.91 2.67 19.72
C ILE A 91 1.70 2.98 21.21
N TYR A 92 1.68 4.26 21.59
CA TYR A 92 1.42 4.67 22.96
C TYR A 92 0.04 4.24 23.46
N LEU A 93 -1.00 4.50 22.67
CA LEU A 93 -2.37 4.13 23.03
C LEU A 93 -2.50 2.60 23.22
N PHE A 94 -1.90 1.82 22.34
CA PHE A 94 -1.98 0.36 22.42
C PHE A 94 -1.25 -0.17 23.66
N LYS A 95 -0.03 0.32 23.95
CA LYS A 95 0.70 -0.08 25.16
C LYS A 95 -0.06 0.30 26.43
N THR A 96 -0.57 1.53 26.50
CA THR A 96 -1.32 2.01 27.68
C THR A 96 -2.65 1.27 27.90
N LEU A 97 -3.28 0.76 26.84
CA LEU A 97 -4.48 -0.08 26.90
C LEU A 97 -4.18 -1.58 27.10
N GLY A 98 -2.91 -1.99 27.17
CA GLY A 98 -2.51 -3.39 27.29
C GLY A 98 -2.80 -4.23 26.03
N VAL A 99 -2.81 -3.60 24.85
CA VAL A 99 -3.04 -4.26 23.56
C VAL A 99 -1.70 -4.72 22.97
N PRO A 100 -1.46 -6.03 22.78
CA PRO A 100 -0.18 -6.54 22.30
C PRO A 100 0.28 -5.95 20.97
N PHE A 101 1.59 -5.74 20.83
CA PHE A 101 2.19 -5.06 19.68
C PHE A 101 1.84 -5.71 18.34
N TYR A 102 1.79 -7.05 18.24
CA TYR A 102 1.51 -7.78 17.00
C TYR A 102 0.12 -7.48 16.41
N ILE A 103 -0.80 -6.88 17.18
CA ILE A 103 -2.11 -6.43 16.70
C ILE A 103 -1.96 -5.19 15.80
N ILE A 104 -0.99 -4.31 16.07
CA ILE A 104 -0.76 -3.08 15.31
C ILE A 104 -0.48 -3.37 13.81
N PRO A 105 0.54 -4.17 13.44
CA PRO A 105 0.82 -4.47 12.03
C PRO A 105 -0.32 -5.23 11.35
N ALA A 106 -0.99 -6.15 12.06
CA ALA A 106 -2.14 -6.87 11.56
C ALA A 106 -3.32 -5.93 11.24
N LEU A 107 -3.61 -4.99 12.14
CA LEU A 107 -4.67 -4.01 11.97
C LEU A 107 -4.38 -3.07 10.79
N TYR A 108 -3.13 -2.60 10.66
CA TYR A 108 -2.73 -1.71 9.57
C TYR A 108 -2.85 -2.40 8.21
N ALA A 109 -2.42 -3.67 8.10
CA ALA A 109 -2.58 -4.46 6.88
C ALA A 109 -4.06 -4.62 6.51
N ALA A 110 -4.91 -4.99 7.48
CA ALA A 110 -6.33 -5.17 7.27
C ALA A 110 -7.03 -3.86 6.83
N LEU A 111 -6.79 -2.76 7.56
CA LEU A 111 -7.35 -1.46 7.24
C LEU A 111 -6.84 -0.93 5.89
N GLY A 112 -5.57 -1.17 5.56
CA GLY A 112 -4.99 -0.81 4.26
C GLY A 112 -5.68 -1.54 3.10
N VAL A 113 -5.84 -2.87 3.22
CA VAL A 113 -6.57 -3.67 2.22
C VAL A 113 -8.02 -3.20 2.09
N TYR A 114 -8.69 -2.95 3.22
CA TYR A 114 -10.05 -2.41 3.22
C TYR A 114 -10.14 -1.06 2.51
N ALA A 115 -9.19 -0.15 2.73
CA ALA A 115 -9.15 1.16 2.10
C ALA A 115 -9.01 1.06 0.58
N TYR A 116 -8.11 0.21 0.08
CA TYR A 116 -7.95 -0.02 -1.36
C TYR A 116 -9.19 -0.63 -2.01
N LEU A 117 -9.83 -1.62 -1.38
CA LEU A 117 -11.05 -2.24 -1.91
C LEU A 117 -12.21 -1.25 -1.94
N ASN A 118 -12.34 -0.38 -0.94
CA ASN A 118 -13.34 0.69 -0.97
C ASN A 118 -13.03 1.74 -2.05
N ALA A 119 -11.76 2.09 -2.25
CA ALA A 119 -11.35 2.98 -3.33
C ALA A 119 -11.73 2.40 -4.71
N LEU A 120 -11.43 1.12 -4.93
CA LEU A 120 -11.84 0.39 -6.14
C LEU A 120 -13.36 0.42 -6.33
N ASN A 121 -14.14 0.16 -5.27
CA ASN A 121 -15.60 0.17 -5.35
C ASN A 121 -16.17 1.54 -5.73
N ILE A 122 -15.59 2.63 -5.21
CA ILE A 122 -15.97 3.99 -5.60
C ILE A 122 -15.73 4.20 -7.10
N VAL A 123 -14.57 3.79 -7.61
CA VAL A 123 -14.21 3.91 -9.03
C VAL A 123 -15.14 3.06 -9.91
N LEU A 124 -15.39 1.80 -9.53
CA LEU A 124 -16.27 0.90 -10.28
C LEU A 124 -17.69 1.46 -10.38
N LEU A 125 -18.26 1.93 -9.27
CA LEU A 125 -19.59 2.55 -9.24
C LEU A 125 -19.62 3.90 -9.97
N GLY A 126 -18.56 4.70 -9.87
CA GLY A 126 -18.44 6.02 -10.53
C GLY A 126 -18.24 5.93 -12.05
N SER A 127 -17.65 4.84 -12.54
CA SER A 127 -17.39 4.64 -13.97
C SER A 127 -18.65 4.56 -14.84
N GLY A 128 -19.81 4.27 -14.24
CA GLY A 128 -21.09 4.11 -14.96
C GLY A 128 -21.15 2.87 -15.87
N LYS A 129 -20.16 1.97 -15.78
CA LYS A 129 -20.08 0.77 -16.63
C LYS A 129 -20.73 -0.45 -15.98
N VAL A 130 -21.24 -1.33 -16.83
CA VAL A 130 -21.70 -2.66 -16.42
C VAL A 130 -20.58 -3.66 -16.64
N PHE A 131 -19.97 -4.11 -15.54
CA PHE A 131 -18.96 -5.16 -15.56
C PHE A 131 -19.63 -6.53 -15.46
N SER A 132 -19.14 -7.50 -16.25
CA SER A 132 -19.53 -8.90 -16.05
C SER A 132 -19.03 -9.42 -14.70
N PRO A 133 -19.66 -10.43 -14.09
CA PRO A 133 -19.21 -10.98 -12.80
C PRO A 133 -17.73 -11.41 -12.81
N ARG A 134 -17.27 -11.99 -13.92
CA ARG A 134 -15.87 -12.40 -14.09
C ARG A 134 -14.92 -11.19 -14.13
N GLN A 135 -15.25 -10.16 -14.91
CA GLN A 135 -14.46 -8.93 -14.96
C GLN A 135 -14.40 -8.25 -13.59
N PHE A 136 -15.54 -8.20 -12.89
CA PHE A 136 -15.63 -7.62 -11.56
C PHE A 136 -14.68 -8.31 -10.58
N VAL A 137 -14.73 -9.65 -10.49
CA VAL A 137 -13.84 -10.42 -9.60
C VAL A 137 -12.38 -10.25 -10.00
N LEU A 138 -12.04 -10.33 -11.30
CA LEU A 138 -10.65 -10.18 -11.74
C LEU A 138 -10.07 -8.80 -11.45
N LEU A 139 -10.87 -7.73 -11.52
CA LEU A 139 -10.43 -6.38 -11.13
C LEU A 139 -10.11 -6.28 -9.63
N HIS A 140 -10.87 -6.98 -8.78
CA HIS A 140 -10.55 -7.06 -7.36
C HIS A 140 -9.28 -7.87 -7.12
N LEU A 141 -9.09 -8.98 -7.83
CA LEU A 141 -7.84 -9.75 -7.77
C LEU A 141 -6.64 -8.94 -8.26
N ALA A 142 -6.77 -8.17 -9.34
CA ALA A 142 -5.72 -7.28 -9.82
C ALA A 142 -5.27 -6.30 -8.73
N VAL A 143 -6.22 -5.66 -8.04
CA VAL A 143 -5.92 -4.76 -6.92
C VAL A 143 -5.28 -5.50 -5.75
N LEU A 144 -5.84 -6.63 -5.31
CA LEU A 144 -5.27 -7.43 -4.22
C LEU A 144 -3.85 -7.92 -4.52
N PHE A 145 -3.55 -8.20 -5.79
CA PHE A 145 -2.22 -8.63 -6.21
C PHE A 145 -1.22 -7.49 -6.31
N LEU A 146 -1.66 -6.29 -6.70
CA LEU A 146 -0.81 -5.09 -6.79
C LEU A 146 -0.59 -4.39 -5.44
N ILE A 147 -1.40 -4.66 -4.42
CA ILE A 147 -1.15 -4.17 -3.06
C ILE A 147 -0.02 -4.99 -2.45
N ASN A 148 0.91 -4.32 -1.76
CA ASN A 148 1.93 -4.97 -0.94
C ASN A 148 1.57 -4.90 0.56
N PRO A 149 0.85 -5.89 1.10
CA PRO A 149 0.45 -5.91 2.51
C PRO A 149 1.65 -6.07 3.47
N PHE A 150 2.79 -6.63 3.01
CA PHE A 150 4.01 -6.72 3.81
C PHE A 150 4.66 -5.36 4.01
N ILE A 151 4.69 -4.49 3.00
CA ILE A 151 5.14 -3.10 3.16
C ILE A 151 4.23 -2.34 4.14
N ILE A 152 2.92 -2.63 4.14
CA ILE A 152 1.98 -2.03 5.10
C ILE A 152 2.29 -2.54 6.52
N ALA A 153 2.40 -3.84 6.72
CA ALA A 153 2.57 -4.45 8.04
C ALA A 153 3.98 -4.23 8.64
N MET A 154 5.04 -4.43 7.87
CA MET A 154 6.42 -4.30 8.36
C MET A 154 6.87 -2.84 8.46
N GLY A 155 6.44 -2.01 7.51
CA GLY A 155 6.77 -0.58 7.52
C GLY A 155 5.90 0.23 8.46
N LEU A 156 4.66 -0.20 8.71
CA LEU A 156 3.57 0.47 9.45
C LEU A 156 3.17 1.84 8.88
N ARG A 157 4.09 2.80 8.82
CA ARG A 157 3.87 4.19 8.41
C ARG A 157 3.58 4.36 6.92
N PHE A 158 4.53 4.00 6.07
CA PHE A 158 4.48 4.32 4.63
C PHE A 158 3.31 3.62 3.95
N GLY A 159 3.27 2.28 3.98
CA GLY A 159 2.25 1.52 3.24
C GLY A 159 0.82 1.86 3.69
N PHE A 160 0.59 2.00 5.00
CA PHE A 160 -0.71 2.37 5.53
C PHE A 160 -1.12 3.80 5.11
N SER A 161 -0.20 4.76 5.20
CA SER A 161 -0.42 6.14 4.73
C SER A 161 -0.81 6.18 3.26
N ILE A 162 -0.12 5.42 2.39
CA ILE A 162 -0.47 5.34 0.97
C ILE A 162 -1.85 4.71 0.75
N ALA A 163 -2.24 3.68 1.51
CA ALA A 163 -3.56 3.07 1.38
C ALA A 163 -4.69 4.05 1.73
N ILE A 164 -4.54 4.78 2.84
CA ILE A 164 -5.51 5.82 3.25
C ILE A 164 -5.52 6.99 2.26
N MET A 165 -4.35 7.46 1.84
CA MET A 165 -4.20 8.51 0.84
C MET A 165 -4.88 8.11 -0.49
N THR A 166 -4.76 6.84 -0.88
CA THR A 166 -5.40 6.31 -2.08
C THR A 166 -6.91 6.46 -2.03
N LEU A 167 -7.53 6.05 -0.92
CA LEU A 167 -8.97 6.20 -0.70
C LEU A 167 -9.38 7.67 -0.70
N ALA A 168 -8.65 8.53 0.03
CA ALA A 168 -8.95 9.96 0.12
C ALA A 168 -8.93 10.64 -1.25
N MET A 169 -7.90 10.38 -2.06
CA MET A 169 -7.76 10.98 -3.39
C MET A 169 -8.82 10.50 -4.38
N VAL A 170 -9.21 9.22 -4.33
CA VAL A 170 -10.34 8.72 -5.12
C VAL A 170 -11.64 9.42 -4.74
N MET A 171 -11.91 9.57 -3.43
CA MET A 171 -13.08 10.30 -2.94
C MET A 171 -13.09 11.76 -3.40
N LEU A 172 -11.93 12.43 -3.42
CA LEU A 172 -11.79 13.79 -3.95
C LEU A 172 -11.99 13.85 -5.48
N CYS A 173 -11.43 12.91 -6.23
CA CYS A 173 -11.57 12.84 -7.70
C CYS A 173 -13.02 12.63 -8.14
N GLU A 174 -13.76 11.78 -7.41
CA GLU A 174 -15.16 11.43 -7.66
C GLU A 174 -16.16 12.36 -6.92
N ARG A 175 -15.65 13.34 -6.18
CA ARG A 175 -16.42 14.29 -5.36
C ARG A 175 -17.41 13.61 -4.40
N LYS A 176 -17.00 12.50 -3.80
CA LYS A 176 -17.79 11.72 -2.82
C LYS A 176 -17.30 11.98 -1.40
N HIS A 177 -18.23 12.25 -0.48
CA HIS A 177 -17.94 12.38 0.97
C HIS A 177 -16.73 13.27 1.27
N LEU A 178 -16.73 14.50 0.75
CA LEU A 178 -15.58 15.41 0.77
C LEU A 178 -14.98 15.64 2.16
N HIS A 179 -15.81 15.80 3.20
CA HIS A 179 -15.32 15.99 4.57
C HIS A 179 -14.51 14.78 5.07
N LEU A 180 -15.00 13.57 4.82
CA LEU A 180 -14.27 12.35 5.16
C LEU A 180 -12.98 12.25 4.33
N ALA A 181 -13.02 12.63 3.05
CA ALA A 181 -11.85 12.62 2.19
C ALA A 181 -10.75 13.57 2.72
N VAL A 182 -11.10 14.79 3.13
CA VAL A 182 -10.16 15.76 3.72
C VAL A 182 -9.61 15.24 5.05
N PHE A 183 -10.47 14.65 5.91
CA PHE A 183 -10.02 14.03 7.16
C PHE A 183 -9.01 12.91 6.91
N LEU A 184 -9.31 11.97 6.01
CA LEU A 184 -8.43 10.86 5.66
C LEU A 184 -7.12 11.35 5.03
N LEU A 185 -7.17 12.42 4.24
CA LEU A 185 -5.99 13.05 3.65
C LEU A 185 -5.07 13.63 4.71
N LEU A 186 -5.61 14.38 5.67
CA LEU A 186 -4.84 14.90 6.82
C LEU A 186 -4.27 13.75 7.66
N PHE A 187 -5.09 12.74 7.94
CA PHE A 187 -4.67 11.55 8.70
C PHE A 187 -3.50 10.81 8.02
N ALA A 188 -3.54 10.64 6.69
CA ALA A 188 -2.46 10.01 5.94
C ALA A 188 -1.16 10.83 6.01
N MET A 189 -1.23 12.16 5.92
CA MET A 189 -0.05 13.05 6.04
C MET A 189 0.58 13.02 7.43
N LEU A 190 -0.23 12.92 8.48
CA LEU A 190 0.27 12.75 9.85
C LEU A 190 0.78 11.33 10.14
N THR A 191 0.40 10.35 9.31
CA THR A 191 0.91 8.97 9.40
C THR A 191 2.28 8.83 8.77
N HIS A 192 2.51 9.45 7.61
CA HIS A 192 3.82 9.48 6.96
C HIS A 192 3.92 10.63 5.95
N PHE A 193 5.05 11.36 6.00
CA PHE A 193 5.29 12.55 5.18
C PHE A 193 5.28 12.29 3.66
N SER A 194 5.62 11.08 3.20
CA SER A 194 5.64 10.74 1.76
C SER A 194 4.29 10.99 1.08
N SER A 195 3.19 10.90 1.82
CA SER A 195 1.86 11.17 1.29
C SER A 195 1.64 12.66 0.97
N MET A 196 2.40 13.58 1.59
CA MET A 196 2.40 15.01 1.23
C MET A 196 2.88 15.22 -0.21
N LEU A 197 3.83 14.41 -0.69
CA LEU A 197 4.27 14.49 -2.08
C LEU A 197 3.14 14.09 -3.05
N LEU A 198 2.34 13.07 -2.72
CA LEU A 198 1.16 12.69 -3.50
C LEU A 198 0.07 13.78 -3.48
N LEU A 199 -0.08 14.50 -2.36
CA LEU A 199 -0.91 15.71 -2.31
C LEU A 199 -0.37 16.79 -3.24
N GLY A 200 0.94 17.05 -3.25
CA GLY A 200 1.57 18.00 -4.17
C GLY A 200 1.25 17.67 -5.63
N VAL A 201 1.40 16.40 -6.02
CA VAL A 201 1.01 15.89 -7.35
C VAL A 201 -0.47 16.13 -7.63
N PHE A 202 -1.33 15.88 -6.64
CA PHE A 202 -2.77 16.11 -6.77
C PHE A 202 -3.08 17.59 -6.98
N LEU A 203 -2.46 18.50 -6.23
CA LEU A 203 -2.63 19.94 -6.39
C LEU A 203 -2.15 20.41 -7.77
N CYS A 204 -0.98 19.96 -8.23
CA CYS A 204 -0.50 20.21 -9.60
C CYS A 204 -1.54 19.76 -10.64
N SER A 205 -2.18 18.62 -10.41
CA SER A 205 -3.26 18.11 -11.26
C SER A 205 -4.55 18.94 -11.21
N ARG A 206 -4.71 19.87 -10.27
CA ARG A 206 -5.86 20.79 -10.24
C ARG A 206 -5.56 22.09 -10.97
N PHE A 207 -4.32 22.57 -10.89
CA PHE A 207 -3.91 23.83 -11.51
C PHE A 207 -3.47 23.67 -12.97
N PHE A 208 -2.91 22.52 -13.34
CA PHE A 208 -2.32 22.32 -14.67
C PHE A 208 -2.86 21.07 -15.35
N LEU A 209 -3.58 21.27 -16.46
CA LEU A 209 -4.11 20.18 -17.28
C LEU A 209 -3.05 19.65 -18.23
N LEU A 210 -2.72 18.36 -18.13
CA LEU A 210 -1.81 17.69 -19.03
C LEU A 210 -2.57 16.99 -20.15
N ASN A 211 -2.10 17.23 -21.37
CA ASN A 211 -2.42 16.39 -22.52
C ASN A 211 -1.30 15.34 -22.71
N ARG A 212 -1.45 14.43 -23.67
CA ARG A 212 -0.47 13.36 -23.95
C ARG A 212 0.94 13.92 -24.19
N LEU A 213 1.07 14.94 -25.03
CA LEU A 213 2.36 15.52 -25.39
C LEU A 213 3.03 16.15 -24.17
N LEU A 214 2.28 16.97 -23.41
CA LEU A 214 2.77 17.59 -22.18
C LEU A 214 3.15 16.54 -21.12
N THR A 215 2.40 15.44 -21.03
CA THR A 215 2.73 14.34 -20.11
C THR A 215 4.08 13.72 -20.47
N VAL A 216 4.34 13.46 -21.75
CA VAL A 216 5.64 12.93 -22.22
C VAL A 216 6.77 13.94 -21.99
N VAL A 217 6.56 15.20 -22.38
CA VAL A 217 7.57 16.26 -22.22
C VAL A 217 7.92 16.48 -20.75
N PHE A 218 6.91 16.61 -19.88
CA PHE A 218 7.15 16.77 -18.45
C PHE A 218 7.73 15.52 -17.79
N SER A 219 7.39 14.31 -18.26
CA SER A 219 8.04 13.08 -17.78
C SER A 219 9.52 13.06 -18.15
N ALA A 220 9.88 13.46 -19.38
CA ALA A 220 11.27 13.56 -19.82
C ALA A 220 12.03 14.63 -19.02
N LEU A 221 11.45 15.82 -18.83
CA LEU A 221 12.05 16.87 -18.01
C LEU A 221 12.19 16.44 -16.55
N ALA A 222 11.20 15.77 -15.98
CA ALA A 222 11.23 15.25 -14.63
C ALA A 222 12.35 14.21 -14.46
N PHE A 223 12.50 13.29 -15.41
CA PHE A 223 13.59 12.31 -15.42
C PHE A 223 14.97 12.97 -15.47
N LEU A 224 15.17 13.93 -16.39
CA LEU A 224 16.45 14.63 -16.56
C LEU A 224 16.82 15.46 -15.31
N ASN A 225 15.82 15.98 -14.59
CA ASN A 225 16.03 16.82 -13.41
C ASN A 225 15.86 16.05 -12.09
N ALA A 226 15.53 14.76 -12.11
CA ALA A 226 15.15 13.99 -10.92
C ALA A 226 16.20 14.10 -9.81
N LYS A 227 17.49 13.98 -10.17
CA LYS A 227 18.64 14.05 -9.26
C LYS A 227 18.69 15.36 -8.45
N TYR A 228 18.18 16.46 -8.98
CA TYR A 228 18.24 17.78 -8.34
C TYR A 228 16.89 18.21 -7.78
N ALA A 229 15.82 18.03 -8.57
CA ALA A 229 14.50 18.56 -8.27
C ALA A 229 13.85 17.90 -7.05
N LEU A 230 13.93 16.57 -6.91
CA LEU A 230 13.34 15.90 -5.74
C LEU A 230 14.04 16.26 -4.42
N PRO A 231 15.38 16.18 -4.28
CA PRO A 231 16.05 16.63 -3.07
C PRO A 231 15.80 18.11 -2.78
N PHE A 232 15.75 18.97 -3.81
CA PHE A 232 15.41 20.39 -3.63
C PHE A 232 13.99 20.57 -3.05
N ILE A 233 12.98 19.88 -3.58
CA ILE A 233 11.61 19.95 -3.05
C ILE A 233 11.60 19.52 -1.58
N LEU A 234 12.26 18.41 -1.27
CA LEU A 234 12.28 17.83 0.07
C LEU A 234 13.02 18.71 1.10
N SER A 235 14.13 19.35 0.71
CA SER A 235 14.89 20.23 1.61
C SER A 235 14.13 21.50 2.02
N HIS A 236 13.06 21.85 1.31
CA HIS A 236 12.23 23.01 1.62
C HIS A 236 10.98 22.64 2.44
N ILE A 237 10.77 21.37 2.77
CA ILE A 237 9.71 20.92 3.67
C ILE A 237 10.31 20.81 5.09
N THR A 238 10.31 21.91 5.83
CA THR A 238 10.90 21.99 7.18
C THR A 238 9.98 21.50 8.30
N ILE A 239 8.76 21.10 7.98
CA ILE A 239 7.77 20.65 8.95
C ILE A 239 8.30 19.42 9.69
N SER A 240 8.42 19.49 11.02
CA SER A 240 8.83 18.38 11.89
C SER A 240 10.18 17.72 11.52
N GLY A 241 11.10 18.44 10.87
CA GLY A 241 12.42 17.92 10.47
C GLY A 241 12.40 16.97 9.26
N ILE A 242 11.36 17.05 8.42
CA ILE A 242 11.24 16.24 7.19
C ILE A 242 12.44 16.45 6.26
N ASP A 243 12.98 17.66 6.15
CA ASP A 243 14.16 17.99 5.36
C ASP A 243 15.37 17.13 5.73
N SER A 244 15.69 17.04 7.03
CA SER A 244 16.77 16.18 7.53
C SER A 244 16.44 14.70 7.30
N TYR A 245 15.22 14.27 7.63
CA TYR A 245 14.80 12.88 7.52
C TYR A 245 14.80 12.35 6.07
N SER A 246 14.33 13.18 5.15
CA SER A 246 14.16 12.82 3.73
C SER A 246 15.46 12.82 2.95
N SER A 247 16.47 13.57 3.41
CA SER A 247 17.82 13.59 2.81
C SER A 247 18.45 12.20 2.73
N VAL A 248 18.13 11.30 3.68
CA VAL A 248 18.61 9.90 3.70
C VAL A 248 18.18 9.13 2.44
N TYR A 249 17.04 9.49 1.84
CA TYR A 249 16.49 8.82 0.66
C TYR A 249 16.97 9.41 -0.68
N THR A 250 17.39 10.67 -0.71
CA THR A 250 17.77 11.38 -1.95
C THR A 250 19.27 11.61 -2.10
N SER A 251 20.00 11.73 -0.99
CA SER A 251 21.42 12.04 -0.98
C SER A 251 22.22 11.26 0.08
N GLY A 252 21.56 10.51 0.95
CA GLY A 252 22.18 9.70 2.01
C GLY A 252 22.23 8.21 1.69
N LEU A 253 22.35 7.40 2.76
CA LEU A 253 22.60 5.95 2.74
C LEU A 253 21.78 5.19 1.69
N TYR A 254 20.45 5.40 1.63
CA TYR A 254 19.57 4.69 0.70
C TYR A 254 19.62 5.18 -0.75
N ALA A 255 20.19 6.37 -0.98
CA ALA A 255 20.46 6.88 -2.32
C ALA A 255 21.76 6.27 -2.89
N SER A 256 22.77 6.03 -2.05
CA SER A 256 24.08 5.48 -2.46
C SER A 256 24.15 3.96 -2.44
N GLU A 257 23.63 3.29 -1.40
CA GLU A 257 23.81 1.85 -1.19
C GLU A 257 23.31 1.00 -2.35
N TYR A 258 22.15 1.34 -2.94
CA TYR A 258 21.58 0.56 -4.03
C TYR A 258 22.19 0.84 -5.41
N LEU A 259 22.84 1.99 -5.61
CA LEU A 259 23.62 2.26 -6.82
C LEU A 259 24.95 1.50 -6.81
N THR A 260 25.46 1.13 -5.63
CA THR A 260 26.71 0.37 -5.44
C THR A 260 26.51 -1.11 -5.12
N SER A 261 25.36 -1.55 -4.61
CA SER A 261 25.05 -2.95 -4.27
C SER A 261 24.40 -3.74 -5.41
N GLY A 262 24.71 -3.38 -6.66
CA GLY A 262 24.07 -3.85 -7.89
C GLY A 262 24.22 -5.35 -8.15
N ASN A 263 23.44 -6.18 -7.46
CA ASN A 263 23.18 -7.55 -7.90
C ASN A 263 22.00 -7.53 -8.90
N ALA A 264 22.06 -8.42 -9.90
CA ALA A 264 21.03 -8.51 -10.94
C ALA A 264 19.61 -8.76 -10.37
N ASN A 265 19.50 -9.45 -9.24
CA ASN A 265 18.22 -9.75 -8.59
C ASN A 265 17.54 -8.50 -8.04
N GLY A 266 18.29 -7.54 -7.48
CA GLY A 266 17.77 -6.26 -7.00
C GLY A 266 17.23 -5.39 -8.15
N MET A 267 17.93 -5.37 -9.29
CA MET A 267 17.46 -4.69 -10.50
C MET A 267 16.20 -5.37 -11.08
N ILE A 268 16.18 -6.70 -11.13
CA ILE A 268 15.00 -7.46 -11.60
C ILE A 268 13.79 -7.16 -10.72
N ASN A 269 13.95 -7.20 -9.39
CA ASN A 269 12.90 -6.82 -8.45
C ASN A 269 12.38 -5.40 -8.74
N PHE A 270 13.29 -4.42 -8.82
CA PHE A 270 12.89 -3.04 -9.09
C PHE A 270 12.08 -2.91 -10.39
N LEU A 271 12.51 -3.59 -11.46
CA LEU A 271 11.79 -3.60 -12.72
C LEU A 271 10.39 -4.21 -12.55
N ILE A 272 10.24 -5.32 -11.82
CA ILE A 272 8.94 -5.94 -11.54
C ILE A 272 8.00 -4.97 -10.81
N VAL A 273 8.52 -4.18 -9.86
CA VAL A 273 7.73 -3.18 -9.13
C VAL A 273 7.32 -2.01 -10.05
N LEU A 274 8.23 -1.56 -10.90
CA LEU A 274 8.01 -0.41 -11.79
C LEU A 274 7.10 -0.75 -12.98
N PHE A 275 7.15 -2.00 -13.47
CA PHE A 275 6.56 -2.40 -14.74
C PHE A 275 5.03 -2.23 -14.82
N PRO A 276 4.21 -2.58 -13.81
CA PRO A 276 2.77 -2.33 -13.84
C PRO A 276 2.44 -0.85 -14.03
N ALA A 277 3.16 0.04 -13.35
CA ALA A 277 2.94 1.48 -13.47
C ALA A 277 3.35 2.01 -14.85
N LEU A 278 4.49 1.58 -15.39
CA LEU A 278 4.89 1.96 -16.75
C LEU A 278 3.93 1.43 -17.80
N PHE A 279 3.50 0.17 -17.68
CA PHE A 279 2.57 -0.46 -18.62
C PHE A 279 1.22 0.27 -18.66
N LEU A 280 0.66 0.60 -17.49
CA LEU A 280 -0.57 1.38 -17.40
C LEU A 280 -0.36 2.85 -17.80
N GLY A 281 0.83 3.42 -17.58
CA GLY A 281 1.22 4.73 -18.08
C GLY A 281 1.26 4.79 -19.61
N VAL A 282 1.84 3.78 -20.26
CA VAL A 282 1.83 3.62 -21.71
C VAL A 282 0.39 3.51 -22.23
N TYR A 283 -0.47 2.76 -21.54
CA TYR A 283 -1.90 2.73 -21.88
C TYR A 283 -2.54 4.11 -21.81
N LEU A 284 -2.30 4.87 -20.74
CA LEU A 284 -2.80 6.24 -20.61
C LEU A 284 -2.37 7.13 -21.78
N LEU A 285 -1.13 6.98 -22.26
CA LEU A 285 -0.61 7.74 -23.39
C LEU A 285 -1.12 7.23 -24.75
N ALA A 286 -1.33 5.92 -24.91
CA ALA A 286 -1.77 5.32 -26.16
C ALA A 286 -3.23 5.67 -26.51
N TYR A 287 -4.09 5.85 -25.51
CA TYR A 287 -5.51 6.12 -25.70
C TYR A 287 -5.86 7.60 -25.51
N PRO A 288 -6.82 8.15 -26.28
CA PRO A 288 -7.17 9.55 -26.17
C PRO A 288 -7.72 9.88 -24.78
N MET A 289 -7.06 10.82 -24.12
CA MET A 289 -7.37 11.36 -22.79
C MET A 289 -8.67 12.20 -22.74
N ARG A 290 -9.58 12.07 -23.71
CA ARG A 290 -10.85 12.82 -23.76
C ARG A 290 -11.98 11.97 -23.14
N ASN A 291 -13.01 12.63 -22.58
CA ASN A 291 -14.26 12.04 -22.10
C ASN A 291 -14.18 11.10 -20.87
N GLN A 292 -13.24 11.35 -19.95
CA GLN A 292 -13.20 10.65 -18.67
C GLN A 292 -14.11 11.33 -17.63
N PRO A 293 -14.94 10.58 -16.89
CA PRO A 293 -15.66 11.13 -15.74
C PRO A 293 -14.67 11.45 -14.60
N GLY A 294 -14.88 12.58 -13.93
CA GLY A 294 -14.08 13.01 -12.79
C GLY A 294 -12.67 13.52 -13.14
N ASP A 295 -11.93 13.88 -12.10
CA ASP A 295 -10.61 14.49 -12.22
C ASP A 295 -9.44 13.47 -12.24
N ILE A 296 -9.77 12.18 -12.23
CA ILE A 296 -8.82 11.07 -12.12
C ILE A 296 -7.82 11.02 -13.27
N ARG A 297 -8.24 11.45 -14.47
CA ARG A 297 -7.39 11.50 -15.67
C ARG A 297 -6.16 12.37 -15.44
N ASN A 298 -6.39 13.60 -15.01
CA ASN A 298 -5.30 14.56 -14.93
C ASN A 298 -4.35 14.18 -13.79
N TYR A 299 -4.91 13.66 -12.70
CA TYR A 299 -4.12 13.13 -11.61
C TYR A 299 -3.25 11.95 -12.04
N ALA A 300 -3.81 10.99 -12.79
CA ALA A 300 -3.06 9.87 -13.35
C ALA A 300 -1.90 10.30 -14.26
N ALA A 301 -2.10 11.32 -15.10
CA ALA A 301 -1.02 11.87 -15.93
C ALA A 301 0.11 12.49 -15.10
N TRP A 302 -0.25 13.25 -14.06
CA TRP A 302 0.72 13.83 -13.12
C TRP A 302 1.44 12.77 -12.28
N LEU A 303 0.78 11.65 -11.94
CA LEU A 303 1.44 10.51 -11.30
C LEU A 303 2.50 9.87 -12.19
N VAL A 304 2.27 9.77 -13.50
CA VAL A 304 3.30 9.29 -14.45
C VAL A 304 4.53 10.22 -14.40
N VAL A 305 4.32 11.54 -14.50
CA VAL A 305 5.40 12.54 -14.39
C VAL A 305 6.15 12.38 -13.05
N PHE A 306 5.41 12.17 -11.96
CA PHE A 306 5.98 12.05 -10.62
C PHE A 306 6.80 10.76 -10.41
N ILE A 307 6.44 9.65 -11.05
CA ILE A 307 7.26 8.42 -11.04
C ILE A 307 8.63 8.71 -11.66
N PHE A 308 8.67 9.44 -12.78
CA PHE A 308 9.93 9.84 -13.41
C PHE A 308 10.70 10.86 -12.56
N LEU A 309 10.03 11.77 -11.87
CA LEU A 309 10.70 12.66 -10.89
C LEU A 309 11.34 11.87 -9.74
N SER A 310 10.69 10.77 -9.34
CA SER A 310 11.14 9.89 -8.26
C SER A 310 12.30 8.97 -8.65
N SER A 311 12.74 8.99 -9.92
CA SER A 311 13.82 8.14 -10.41
C SER A 311 15.21 8.50 -9.86
N SER A 312 15.30 9.55 -9.03
CA SER A 312 16.54 9.91 -8.33
C SER A 312 16.96 8.87 -7.29
N SER A 313 16.03 8.03 -6.83
CA SER A 313 16.27 6.97 -5.85
C SER A 313 15.43 5.75 -6.18
N LEU A 314 16.07 4.58 -6.22
CA LEU A 314 15.41 3.30 -6.51
C LEU A 314 14.26 3.01 -5.53
N GLN A 315 14.48 3.31 -4.24
CA GLN A 315 13.49 3.11 -3.19
C GLN A 315 12.32 4.09 -3.32
N ALA A 316 12.58 5.35 -3.66
CA ALA A 316 11.51 6.32 -3.89
C ALA A 316 10.69 5.93 -5.13
N ALA A 317 11.36 5.59 -6.23
CA ALA A 317 10.73 5.17 -7.47
C ALA A 317 9.86 3.91 -7.28
N SER A 318 10.35 2.86 -6.62
CA SER A 318 9.59 1.62 -6.36
C SER A 318 8.34 1.85 -5.50
N ARG A 319 8.50 2.62 -4.42
CA ARG A 319 7.43 2.99 -3.50
C ARG A 319 6.31 3.78 -4.19
N TYR A 320 6.67 4.82 -4.95
CA TYR A 320 5.68 5.64 -5.65
C TYR A 320 5.13 4.98 -6.91
N ALA A 321 5.90 4.12 -7.59
CA ALA A 321 5.40 3.30 -8.70
C ALA A 321 4.32 2.32 -8.22
N SER A 322 4.52 1.67 -7.07
CA SER A 322 3.51 0.79 -6.48
C SER A 322 2.20 1.56 -6.22
N ALA A 323 2.28 2.75 -5.61
CA ALA A 323 1.13 3.62 -5.39
C ALA A 323 0.45 4.07 -6.69
N ALA A 324 1.25 4.51 -7.67
CA ALA A 324 0.75 4.98 -8.95
C ALA A 324 0.12 3.87 -9.78
N SER A 325 0.59 2.62 -9.69
CA SER A 325 0.04 1.48 -10.41
C SER A 325 -1.45 1.27 -10.10
N ILE A 326 -1.85 1.45 -8.84
CA ILE A 326 -3.24 1.36 -8.39
C ILE A 326 -4.09 2.48 -9.00
N PHE A 327 -3.63 3.73 -8.96
CA PHE A 327 -4.35 4.84 -9.57
C PHE A 327 -4.44 4.76 -11.09
N LEU A 328 -3.38 4.30 -11.75
CA LEU A 328 -3.37 4.08 -13.20
C LEU A 328 -4.31 2.93 -13.59
N LEU A 329 -4.46 1.91 -12.75
CA LEU A 329 -5.50 0.89 -12.89
C LEU A 329 -6.89 1.50 -12.73
N PHE A 330 -7.10 2.39 -11.77
CA PHE A 330 -8.38 3.11 -11.62
C PHE A 330 -8.70 3.96 -12.86
N TYR A 331 -7.71 4.66 -13.42
CA TYR A 331 -7.85 5.35 -14.70
C TYR A 331 -8.25 4.40 -15.84
N TYR A 332 -7.59 3.24 -15.92
CA TYR A 332 -7.92 2.20 -16.90
C TYR A 332 -9.38 1.74 -16.74
N ILE A 333 -9.86 1.51 -15.52
CA ILE A 333 -11.24 1.10 -15.23
C ILE A 333 -12.25 2.17 -15.67
N SER A 334 -12.00 3.45 -15.34
CA SER A 334 -12.90 4.55 -15.69
C SER A 334 -12.96 4.84 -17.19
N TYR A 335 -11.91 4.51 -17.96
CA TYR A 335 -11.82 4.88 -19.38
C TYR A 335 -12.92 4.28 -20.26
N PRO A 336 -13.82 5.04 -20.91
CA PRO A 336 -15.02 4.49 -21.56
C PRO A 336 -14.81 3.33 -22.53
N ALA A 337 -13.69 3.32 -23.27
CA ALA A 337 -13.38 2.25 -24.22
C ALA A 337 -12.62 1.05 -23.60
N SER A 338 -12.26 1.10 -22.32
CA SER A 338 -11.75 -0.10 -21.63
C SER A 338 -12.88 -1.10 -21.43
N PHE A 339 -12.60 -2.37 -21.73
CA PHE A 339 -13.57 -3.47 -21.73
C PHE A 339 -14.76 -3.25 -22.70
N ILE A 340 -14.49 -3.03 -23.99
CA ILE A 340 -15.53 -2.94 -25.03
C ILE A 340 -16.52 -4.11 -24.88
N ARG A 341 -17.78 -3.78 -24.54
CA ARG A 341 -18.95 -4.65 -24.34
C ARG A 341 -18.62 -6.15 -24.27
N GLY A 342 -18.21 -6.60 -23.09
CA GLY A 342 -18.13 -8.03 -22.74
C GLY A 342 -16.98 -8.83 -23.36
N ARG A 343 -16.13 -8.24 -24.20
CA ARG A 343 -14.93 -8.93 -24.70
C ARG A 343 -13.81 -8.88 -23.67
N PHE A 344 -13.18 -10.04 -23.45
CA PHE A 344 -11.99 -10.16 -22.62
C PHE A 344 -10.82 -9.45 -23.33
N ASN A 345 -10.11 -8.57 -22.62
CA ASN A 345 -9.09 -7.71 -23.20
C ASN A 345 -7.69 -8.33 -22.98
N TYR A 346 -6.95 -8.62 -24.05
CA TYR A 346 -5.56 -9.10 -23.96
C TYR A 346 -4.67 -8.17 -23.14
N PHE A 347 -4.93 -6.86 -23.19
CA PHE A 347 -4.26 -5.89 -22.32
C PHE A 347 -4.47 -6.20 -20.85
N PHE A 348 -5.71 -6.54 -20.47
CA PHE A 348 -6.05 -6.87 -19.09
C PHE A 348 -5.49 -8.23 -18.67
N LEU A 349 -5.44 -9.22 -19.58
CA LEU A 349 -4.77 -10.50 -19.31
C LEU A 349 -3.29 -10.29 -19.02
N PHE A 350 -2.61 -9.46 -19.81
CA PHE A 350 -1.21 -9.14 -19.60
C PHE A 350 -1.00 -8.34 -18.30
N LEU A 351 -1.89 -7.41 -17.97
CA LEU A 351 -1.90 -6.76 -16.66
C LEU A 351 -2.05 -7.78 -15.52
N MET A 352 -2.95 -8.74 -15.64
CA MET A 352 -3.13 -9.80 -14.64
C MET A 352 -1.88 -10.66 -14.50
N LEU A 353 -1.20 -10.98 -15.60
CA LEU A 353 0.09 -11.67 -15.56
C LEU A 353 1.14 -10.85 -14.80
N MET A 354 1.23 -9.54 -15.06
CA MET A 354 2.13 -8.65 -14.32
C MET A 354 1.77 -8.56 -12.84
N ALA A 355 0.50 -8.38 -12.50
CA ALA A 355 0.03 -8.31 -11.12
C ALA A 355 0.33 -9.62 -10.37
N THR A 356 0.17 -10.76 -11.04
CA THR A 356 0.53 -12.07 -10.49
C THR A 356 2.03 -12.18 -10.26
N GLY A 357 2.85 -11.77 -11.23
CA GLY A 357 4.31 -11.73 -11.09
C GLY A 357 4.78 -10.82 -9.95
N TYR A 358 4.18 -9.62 -9.85
CA TYR A 358 4.38 -8.72 -8.73
C TYR A 358 4.05 -9.41 -7.41
N ASN A 359 2.88 -10.04 -7.30
CA ASN A 359 2.47 -10.72 -6.07
C ASN A 359 3.42 -11.87 -5.67
N LEU A 360 3.81 -12.72 -6.62
CA LEU A 360 4.73 -13.82 -6.37
C LEU A 360 6.11 -13.33 -5.88
N ILE A 361 6.58 -12.20 -6.39
CA ILE A 361 7.89 -11.68 -6.05
C ILE A 361 7.81 -10.82 -4.79
N GLU A 362 7.00 -9.77 -4.79
CA GLU A 362 6.94 -8.77 -3.73
C GLU A 362 6.19 -9.22 -2.48
N ASN A 363 5.20 -10.10 -2.62
CA ASN A 363 4.36 -10.52 -1.49
C ASN A 363 4.64 -11.95 -1.01
N ILE A 364 5.44 -12.72 -1.76
CA ILE A 364 5.80 -14.09 -1.38
C ILE A 364 7.32 -14.25 -1.30
N TYR A 365 8.05 -14.00 -2.38
CA TYR A 365 9.49 -14.28 -2.42
C TYR A 365 10.35 -13.31 -1.59
N VAL A 366 10.14 -12.00 -1.74
CA VAL A 366 10.87 -10.96 -1.00
C VAL A 366 10.63 -11.09 0.50
N PRO A 367 9.37 -11.16 0.99
CA PRO A 367 9.07 -11.36 2.41
C PRO A 367 9.13 -12.84 2.83
N ARG A 368 9.84 -13.73 2.13
CA ARG A 368 9.93 -15.14 2.52
C ARG A 368 10.48 -15.36 3.93
N ARG A 369 11.40 -14.51 4.39
CA ARG A 369 12.00 -14.59 5.74
C ARG A 369 10.94 -14.40 6.84
N PRO A 370 10.17 -13.29 6.88
CA PRO A 370 9.09 -13.14 7.86
C PRO A 370 8.02 -14.22 7.71
N ILE A 371 7.69 -14.66 6.49
CA ILE A 371 6.73 -15.74 6.26
C ILE A 371 7.21 -17.02 6.96
N LEU A 372 8.46 -17.44 6.71
CA LEU A 372 9.11 -18.64 7.28
C LEU A 372 9.25 -18.57 8.79
N LEU A 373 9.78 -17.47 9.32
CA LEU A 373 10.01 -17.31 10.75
C LEU A 373 8.68 -17.27 11.54
N GLY A 374 7.68 -16.54 11.04
CA GLY A 374 6.37 -16.41 11.70
C GLY A 374 5.40 -17.56 11.39
N GLN A 375 5.80 -18.53 10.56
CA GLN A 375 4.92 -19.59 10.05
C GLN A 375 3.57 -19.05 9.54
N MET A 376 3.61 -17.91 8.84
CA MET A 376 2.39 -17.13 8.55
C MET A 376 1.39 -17.89 7.66
N TRP A 377 1.84 -18.86 6.86
CA TRP A 377 0.96 -19.70 6.03
C TRP A 377 -0.01 -20.54 6.88
N GLU A 378 0.33 -20.85 8.13
CA GLU A 378 -0.54 -21.57 9.04
C GLU A 378 -1.84 -20.82 9.29
N SER A 379 -1.78 -19.49 9.37
CA SER A 379 -2.96 -18.63 9.54
C SER A 379 -3.95 -18.70 8.36
N LEU A 380 -3.56 -19.30 7.22
CA LEU A 380 -4.46 -19.49 6.09
C LEU A 380 -5.43 -20.66 6.31
N TYR A 381 -4.99 -21.72 6.98
CA TYR A 381 -5.77 -22.95 7.13
C TYR A 381 -6.12 -23.30 8.59
N ASN A 382 -5.39 -22.77 9.57
CA ASN A 382 -5.75 -22.93 10.98
C ASN A 382 -6.90 -22.00 11.35
N THR A 383 -7.79 -22.50 12.22
CA THR A 383 -8.90 -21.69 12.73
C THR A 383 -8.37 -20.48 13.51
N PRO A 384 -8.91 -19.27 13.28
CA PRO A 384 -8.59 -18.10 14.10
C PRO A 384 -8.88 -18.27 15.59
N LEU A 385 -9.72 -19.25 15.98
CA LEU A 385 -9.97 -19.58 17.37
C LEU A 385 -8.69 -20.06 18.08
N LEU A 386 -7.75 -20.68 17.35
CA LEU A 386 -6.45 -21.05 17.91
C LEU A 386 -5.59 -19.82 18.25
N ASN A 387 -5.85 -18.66 17.64
CA ASN A 387 -5.15 -17.42 17.98
C ASN A 387 -5.53 -16.88 19.38
N VAL A 388 -6.56 -17.42 20.05
CA VAL A 388 -6.81 -17.14 21.47
C VAL A 388 -5.65 -17.65 22.34
N PHE A 389 -4.95 -18.69 21.88
CA PHE A 389 -3.76 -19.23 22.54
C PHE A 389 -2.45 -18.59 22.04
N TYR A 390 -2.54 -17.70 21.04
CA TYR A 390 -1.41 -16.91 20.59
C TYR A 390 -1.33 -15.65 21.45
N GLY A 391 -0.18 -15.48 22.12
CA GLY A 391 0.04 -14.40 23.08
C GLY A 391 1.48 -13.93 23.09
N GLU A 392 1.80 -13.04 24.02
CA GLU A 392 3.11 -12.39 24.13
C GLU A 392 4.26 -13.41 24.22
N GLU A 393 4.11 -14.50 24.96
CA GLU A 393 5.17 -15.53 25.07
C GLU A 393 5.57 -16.13 23.72
N GLN A 394 4.60 -16.39 22.83
CA GLN A 394 4.89 -16.91 21.49
C GLN A 394 5.51 -15.83 20.60
N TYR A 395 5.11 -14.57 20.78
CA TYR A 395 5.71 -13.44 20.09
C TYR A 395 7.16 -13.21 20.52
N GLU A 396 7.45 -13.33 21.81
CA GLU A 396 8.80 -13.22 22.37
C GLU A 396 9.74 -14.32 21.89
N ARG A 397 9.22 -15.53 21.59
CA ARG A 397 10.04 -16.59 20.98
C ARG A 397 10.62 -16.16 19.64
N TYR A 398 9.96 -15.30 18.87
CA TYR A 398 10.55 -14.75 17.65
C TYR A 398 11.76 -13.87 17.95
N LEU A 399 11.76 -13.13 19.05
CA LEU A 399 12.87 -12.25 19.44
C LEU A 399 14.16 -13.03 19.72
N ASN A 400 14.07 -14.29 20.15
CA ASN A 400 15.24 -15.16 20.32
C ASN A 400 15.95 -15.48 19.00
N HIS A 401 15.27 -15.28 17.87
CA HIS A 401 15.81 -15.47 16.53
C HIS A 401 16.13 -14.14 15.85
N ILE A 402 16.01 -13.00 16.53
CA ILE A 402 16.22 -11.68 15.93
C ILE A 402 17.47 -11.04 16.55
N ASN A 403 18.38 -10.60 15.69
CA ASN A 403 19.54 -9.82 16.10
C ASN A 403 19.06 -8.45 16.61
N ARG A 404 19.37 -8.13 17.87
CA ARG A 404 18.87 -6.92 18.53
C ARG A 404 19.47 -5.63 17.96
N GLU A 405 20.63 -5.70 17.31
CA GLU A 405 21.32 -4.54 16.72
C GLU A 405 20.79 -4.24 15.32
N SER A 406 20.66 -5.27 14.47
CA SER A 406 20.23 -5.12 13.08
C SER A 406 18.71 -5.26 12.87
N GLY A 407 18.01 -5.92 13.79
CA GLY A 407 16.61 -6.34 13.62
C GLY A 407 16.44 -7.45 12.58
N GLU A 408 17.52 -8.09 12.14
CA GLU A 408 17.49 -9.18 11.15
C GLU A 408 17.39 -10.57 11.79
N TRP A 409 17.02 -11.57 11.00
CA TRP A 409 16.93 -12.97 11.45
C TRP A 409 18.33 -13.58 11.58
N ILE A 410 18.70 -14.01 12.78
CA ILE A 410 20.00 -14.64 13.10
C ILE A 410 20.25 -15.85 12.18
N GLY A 411 21.44 -15.91 11.58
CA GLY A 411 21.84 -16.97 10.65
C GLY A 411 21.25 -16.82 9.24
N HIS A 412 20.44 -15.78 9.02
CA HIS A 412 19.88 -15.40 7.73
C HIS A 412 20.08 -13.90 7.50
N GLU A 413 21.13 -13.32 8.05
CA GLU A 413 21.51 -11.92 7.84
C GLU A 413 21.82 -11.70 6.34
N MET A 414 21.62 -10.49 5.84
CA MET A 414 22.12 -10.19 4.48
C MET A 414 23.64 -10.01 4.55
N ASP A 415 24.40 -10.91 3.91
CA ASP A 415 25.85 -10.78 3.80
C ASP A 415 26.21 -9.42 3.18
N GLY A 416 26.79 -8.53 4.00
CA GLY A 416 27.28 -7.21 3.59
C GLY A 416 26.31 -6.05 3.90
N ALA A 417 26.51 -5.44 5.07
CA ALA A 417 26.39 -4.00 5.23
C ALA A 417 27.80 -3.40 5.14
#